data_AF-A0A7X1NJM3-F1
#
_entry.id   AF-A0A7X1NJM3-F1
#
_cell.length_a   1.000
_cell.length_b   1.000
_cell.length_c   1.000
_cell.angle_alpha   90.00
_cell.angle_beta   90.00
_cell.angle_gamma   90.00
#
_symmetry.space_group_name_H-M   'P 1'
#
loop_
_entity.id
_entity.type
_entity.pdbx_description
1 polymer ?
#
loop_
_entity_poly.entity_id
_entity_poly.type
_entity_poly.pdbx_seq_one_letter_code
_entity_poly.pdbx_strand_id
1 'polypeptide(L)'
;MDERKRDSMVAYLRRRMTEFGIEPDDLAAAIARDQIQQKSTKYRSAAGETWSGEGEMPQWLKQAISAGQSIEHFAVNGAAPSAPTARPGVDWSQDPFAGGRLATVQLSTSDTR
;
A
#
# COMPACT_ATOMS: atom_id res chain seq x y z
N MET A 1 12.82 -19.05 4.18
CA MET A 1 14.17 -18.46 4.16
C MET A 1 15.00 -19.24 5.15
N ASP A 2 16.02 -19.96 4.69
CA ASP A 2 16.81 -20.84 5.52
C ASP A 2 17.55 -20.07 6.62
N GLU A 3 17.60 -20.64 7.83
CA GLU A 3 18.25 -20.02 8.99
C GLU A 3 19.72 -19.69 8.71
N ARG A 4 20.40 -20.60 8.00
CA ARG A 4 21.78 -20.40 7.54
C ARG A 4 21.96 -19.15 6.68
N LYS A 5 20.97 -18.80 5.86
CA LYS A 5 21.01 -17.60 5.02
C LYS A 5 20.82 -16.34 5.86
N ARG A 6 19.92 -16.37 6.84
CA ARG A 6 19.75 -15.27 7.81
C ARG A 6 21.04 -15.03 8.61
N ASP A 7 21.64 -16.10 9.13
CA ASP A 7 22.86 -15.99 9.92
C ASP A 7 24.03 -15.45 9.09
N SER A 8 24.15 -15.90 7.84
CA SER A 8 25.14 -15.37 6.89
C SER A 8 24.96 -13.87 6.63
N MET A 9 23.71 -13.42 6.48
CA MET A 9 23.39 -11.99 6.30
C MET A 9 23.68 -11.18 7.56
N VAL A 10 23.37 -11.71 8.75
CA VAL A 10 23.67 -11.04 10.03
C VAL A 10 25.18 -10.90 10.22
N ALA A 11 25.96 -11.95 9.95
CA ALA A 11 27.41 -11.90 10.03
C ALA A 11 28.00 -10.88 9.04
N TYR A 12 27.48 -10.85 7.81
CA TYR A 12 27.87 -9.86 6.80
C TYR A 12 27.58 -8.42 7.25
N LEU A 13 26.39 -8.17 7.78
CA LEU A 13 25.99 -6.84 8.26
C LEU A 13 26.87 -6.38 9.42
N ARG A 14 27.14 -7.25 10.40
CA ARG A 14 28.03 -6.94 11.54
C ARG A 14 29.44 -6.56 11.06
N ARG A 15 29.99 -7.30 10.09
CA ARG A 15 31.30 -6.96 9.51
C ARG A 15 31.29 -5.57 8.86
N ARG A 16 30.24 -5.23 8.10
CA ARG A 16 30.11 -3.91 7.46
C ARG A 16 29.92 -2.79 8.48
N MET A 17 29.18 -3.04 9.56
CA MET A 17 29.08 -2.09 10.67
C MET A 17 30.44 -1.75 11.24
N THR A 18 31.29 -2.76 11.49
CA THR A 18 32.66 -2.52 11.96
C THR A 18 33.51 -1.74 10.94
N GLU A 19 33.40 -2.05 9.64
CA GLU A 19 34.12 -1.34 8.58
C GLU A 19 33.78 0.16 8.52
N PHE A 20 32.53 0.51 8.78
CA PHE A 20 32.04 1.90 8.78
C PHE A 20 32.03 2.57 10.16
N GLY A 21 32.47 1.88 11.21
CA GLY A 21 32.41 2.41 12.58
C GLY A 21 30.99 2.66 13.09
N ILE A 22 30.01 1.87 12.65
CA ILE A 22 28.63 1.92 13.13
C ILE A 22 28.51 0.99 14.33
N GLU A 23 28.22 1.54 15.50
CA GLU A 23 27.95 0.74 16.68
C GLU A 23 26.54 0.10 16.59
N PRO A 24 26.36 -1.14 17.09
CA PRO A 24 25.06 -1.79 17.07
C PRO A 24 24.01 -1.02 17.89
N ASP A 25 24.44 -0.29 18.92
CA ASP A 25 23.56 0.55 19.74
C ASP A 25 23.03 1.77 18.96
N ASP A 26 23.89 2.44 18.19
CA ASP A 26 23.48 3.54 17.30
C ASP A 26 22.47 3.08 16.25
N LEU A 27 22.69 1.89 15.68
CA LEU A 27 21.72 1.28 14.77
C LEU A 27 20.38 1.01 15.48
N ALA A 28 20.42 0.43 16.68
CA ALA A 28 19.22 0.16 17.45
C ALA A 28 18.45 1.45 17.79
N ALA A 29 19.16 2.50 18.19
CA ALA A 29 18.59 3.82 18.45
C ALA A 29 17.99 4.45 17.18
N ALA A 30 18.65 4.33 16.02
CA ALA A 30 18.12 4.82 14.76
C ALA A 30 16.83 4.09 14.36
N ILE A 31 16.81 2.76 14.49
CA ILE A 31 15.61 1.94 14.23
C ILE A 31 14.49 2.31 15.19
N ALA A 32 14.78 2.50 16.48
CA ALA A 32 13.77 2.89 17.47
C ALA A 32 13.16 4.27 17.15
N ARG A 33 13.99 5.25 16.76
CA ARG A 33 13.52 6.58 16.32
C ARG A 33 12.62 6.49 15.10
N ASP A 34 13.03 5.72 14.09
CA ASP A 34 12.24 5.50 12.89
C ASP A 34 10.90 4.81 13.21
N GLN A 35 10.91 3.79 14.08
CA GLN A 35 9.67 3.15 14.54
C GLN A 35 8.74 4.10 15.30
N ILE A 36 9.29 5.02 16.11
CA ILE A 36 8.48 6.05 16.79
C ILE A 36 7.86 7.00 15.77
N GLN A 37 8.63 7.43 14.77
CA GLN A 37 8.12 8.28 13.69
C GLN A 37 7.08 7.57 12.83
N GLN A 38 7.29 6.29 12.49
CA GLN A 38 6.32 5.47 11.79
C GLN A 38 5.04 5.25 12.62
N LYS A 39 5.16 5.01 13.93
CA LYS A 39 4.00 4.91 14.84
C LYS A 39 3.23 6.22 14.94
N SER A 40 3.92 7.36 14.89
CA SER A 40 3.25 8.66 14.83
C SER A 40 2.53 8.85 13.51
N THR A 41 3.04 8.32 12.40
CA THR A 41 2.39 8.40 11.08
C THR A 41 1.25 7.40 10.96
N LYS A 42 0.04 7.82 11.34
CA LYS A 42 -1.14 6.96 11.29
C LYS A 42 -1.68 6.74 9.89
N TYR A 43 -1.59 7.73 9.00
CA TYR A 43 -2.15 7.70 7.64
C TYR A 43 -1.14 8.13 6.57
N ARG A 44 -1.18 7.55 5.36
CA ARG A 44 -0.35 7.84 4.19
C ARG A 44 -1.17 7.82 2.90
N SER A 45 -0.98 8.82 2.03
CA SER A 45 -1.56 8.92 0.70
C SER A 45 -0.71 8.21 -0.36
N ALA A 46 -1.32 7.86 -1.51
CA ALA A 46 -0.60 7.28 -2.64
C ALA A 46 0.43 8.24 -3.27
N ALA A 47 0.26 9.55 -3.06
CA ALA A 47 1.21 10.58 -3.49
C ALA A 47 2.41 10.71 -2.53
N GLY A 48 2.44 9.97 -1.42
CA GLY A 48 3.51 9.98 -0.43
C GLY A 48 3.30 10.94 0.73
N GLU A 49 2.16 11.63 0.80
CA GLU A 49 1.83 12.50 1.93
C GLU A 49 1.48 11.67 3.15
N THR A 50 1.85 12.13 4.35
CA THR A 50 1.62 11.41 5.60
C THR A 50 0.89 12.30 6.61
N TRP A 51 0.04 11.70 7.43
CA TRP A 51 -0.67 12.39 8.49
C TRP A 51 -0.70 11.56 9.76
N SER A 52 -0.30 12.19 10.86
CA SER A 52 -0.17 11.52 12.15
C SER A 52 -1.51 11.26 12.85
N GLY A 53 -2.61 11.86 12.36
CA GLY A 53 -3.89 11.85 13.05
C GLY A 53 -4.02 12.93 14.13
N GLU A 54 -2.94 13.67 14.39
CA GLU A 54 -2.91 14.83 15.28
C GLU A 54 -2.91 16.14 14.45
N GLY A 55 -3.63 17.14 14.93
CA GLY A 55 -3.73 18.46 14.27
C GLY A 55 -4.76 18.54 13.15
N GLU A 56 -4.62 19.54 12.29
CA GLU A 56 -5.56 19.76 11.18
C GLU A 56 -5.45 18.65 10.14
N MET A 57 -6.61 18.14 9.73
CA MET A 57 -6.70 17.15 8.67
C MET A 57 -6.25 17.74 7.32
N PRO A 58 -5.31 17.09 6.62
CA PRO A 58 -4.78 17.62 5.37
C PRO A 58 -5.81 17.55 4.23
N GLN A 59 -5.62 18.41 3.22
CA GLN A 59 -6.57 18.55 2.10
C GLN A 59 -6.75 17.25 1.31
N TRP A 60 -5.67 16.48 1.09
CA TRP A 60 -5.74 15.19 0.39
C TRP A 60 -6.67 14.20 1.11
N LEU A 61 -6.66 14.19 2.45
CA LEU A 61 -7.48 13.27 3.22
C LEU A 61 -8.94 13.73 3.26
N LYS A 62 -9.18 15.05 3.39
CA LYS A 62 -10.51 15.64 3.25
C LYS A 62 -11.12 15.30 1.89
N GLN A 63 -10.36 15.48 0.80
CA GLN A 63 -10.79 15.17 -0.56
C GLN A 63 -11.08 13.68 -0.75
N ALA A 64 -10.23 12.79 -0.23
CA ALA A 64 -10.44 11.35 -0.31
C ALA A 64 -11.72 10.89 0.43
N ILE A 65 -11.97 11.45 1.62
CA ILE A 65 -13.21 11.18 2.37
C ILE A 65 -14.42 11.72 1.62
N SER A 66 -14.34 12.93 1.06
CA SER A 66 -15.41 13.50 0.23
C SER A 66 -15.66 12.68 -1.05
N ALA A 67 -14.66 11.99 -1.58
CA ALA A 67 -14.79 11.06 -2.69
C ALA A 67 -15.38 9.69 -2.27
N GLY A 68 -15.73 9.49 -0.99
CA GLY A 68 -16.32 8.26 -0.46
C GLY A 68 -15.30 7.22 -0.02
N GLN A 69 -14.02 7.56 0.08
CA GLN A 69 -12.98 6.64 0.50
C GLN A 69 -12.83 6.64 2.03
N SER A 70 -12.78 5.45 2.63
CA SER A 70 -12.55 5.33 4.07
C SER A 70 -11.13 5.77 4.44
N ILE A 71 -11.02 6.55 5.52
CA ILE A 71 -9.75 6.97 6.12
C ILE A 71 -8.84 5.78 6.48
N GLU A 72 -9.42 4.62 6.80
CA GLU A 72 -8.71 3.37 7.08
C GLU A 72 -7.90 2.86 5.88
N HIS A 73 -8.32 3.17 4.64
CA HIS A 73 -7.56 2.82 3.44
C HIS A 73 -6.17 3.48 3.41
N PHE A 74 -6.04 4.62 4.08
CA PHE A 74 -4.80 5.35 4.17
C PHE A 74 -3.98 4.95 5.40
N ALA A 75 -4.47 4.06 6.28
CA ALA A 75 -3.76 3.73 7.52
C ALA A 75 -2.45 2.96 7.26
N VAL A 76 -1.33 3.41 7.82
CA VAL A 76 0.00 2.80 7.57
C VAL A 76 0.14 1.42 8.24
N ASN A 77 -0.54 1.21 9.37
CA ASN A 77 -0.58 -0.06 10.12
C ASN A 77 -1.87 -0.87 9.90
N GLY A 78 -2.78 -0.38 9.04
CA GLY A 78 -4.07 -1.02 8.75
C GLY A 78 -4.04 -1.67 7.38
N ALA A 79 -3.87 -2.99 7.38
CA ALA A 79 -4.19 -3.95 6.33
C ALA A 79 -4.10 -3.47 4.86
N ALA A 80 -3.15 -4.08 4.15
CA ALA A 80 -3.19 -4.25 2.70
C ALA A 80 -4.65 -4.37 2.18
N PRO A 81 -4.96 -3.69 1.08
CA PRO A 81 -6.30 -3.30 0.70
C PRO A 81 -7.24 -4.49 0.76
N SER A 82 -8.35 -4.33 1.49
CA SER A 82 -9.59 -4.98 1.11
C SER A 82 -9.71 -4.80 -0.39
N ALA A 83 -9.61 -5.92 -1.10
CA ALA A 83 -9.97 -6.03 -2.50
C ALA A 83 -11.25 -5.21 -2.72
N PRO A 84 -11.39 -4.52 -3.87
CA PRO A 84 -12.59 -3.73 -4.18
C PRO A 84 -13.77 -4.59 -3.76
N THR A 85 -14.54 -4.10 -2.77
CA THR A 85 -15.69 -4.77 -2.16
C THR A 85 -16.28 -5.67 -3.22
N ALA A 86 -16.14 -6.99 -3.05
CA ALA A 86 -16.68 -7.97 -3.97
C ALA A 86 -18.08 -7.47 -4.29
N ARG A 87 -18.28 -7.01 -5.53
CA ARG A 87 -19.57 -6.48 -5.98
C ARG A 87 -20.57 -7.55 -5.52
N PRO A 88 -21.65 -7.21 -4.80
CA PRO A 88 -22.64 -8.22 -4.42
C PRO A 88 -22.92 -8.99 -5.69
N GLY A 89 -22.68 -10.31 -5.65
CA GLY A 89 -22.49 -11.13 -6.85
C GLY A 89 -23.56 -10.77 -7.87
N VAL A 90 -23.18 -9.99 -8.89
CA VAL A 90 -24.11 -9.56 -9.92
C VAL A 90 -24.45 -10.85 -10.65
N ASP A 91 -25.67 -11.33 -10.42
CA ASP A 91 -26.21 -12.46 -11.15
C ASP A 91 -26.46 -12.00 -12.59
N TRP A 92 -25.46 -12.17 -13.44
CA TRP A 92 -25.54 -11.87 -14.87
C TRP A 92 -26.61 -12.68 -15.59
N SER A 93 -27.16 -13.73 -14.95
CA SER A 93 -28.31 -14.46 -15.47
C SER A 93 -29.63 -13.69 -15.33
N GLN A 94 -29.66 -12.61 -14.54
CA GLN A 94 -30.79 -11.70 -14.35
C GLN A 94 -30.59 -10.34 -15.03
N ASP A 95 -29.53 -10.18 -15.84
CA ASP A 95 -29.30 -8.95 -16.59
C ASP A 95 -30.23 -8.87 -17.83
N PRO A 96 -31.12 -7.87 -17.93
CA PRO A 96 -32.03 -7.73 -19.08
C PRO A 96 -31.30 -7.45 -20.41
N PHE A 97 -29.99 -7.18 -20.37
CA PHE A 97 -29.14 -6.99 -21.55
C PHE A 97 -28.23 -8.20 -21.85
N ALA A 98 -28.14 -9.19 -20.96
CA ALA A 98 -27.39 -10.42 -21.22
C ALA A 98 -28.08 -11.25 -22.31
N GLY A 99 -27.47 -11.28 -23.50
CA GLY A 99 -28.05 -11.90 -24.70
C GLY A 99 -28.48 -10.89 -25.79
N GLY A 100 -28.36 -9.59 -25.52
CA GLY A 100 -28.61 -8.53 -26.49
C GLY A 100 -27.40 -8.26 -27.42
N ARG A 101 -27.68 -7.73 -28.61
CA ARG A 101 -26.71 -7.43 -29.69
C ARG A 101 -25.60 -6.43 -29.30
N LEU A 102 -25.65 -5.88 -28.09
CA LEU A 102 -24.68 -4.92 -27.54
C LEU A 102 -23.56 -5.58 -26.72
N ALA A 103 -23.66 -6.89 -26.43
CA ALA A 103 -22.70 -7.60 -25.59
C ALA A 103 -21.35 -7.93 -26.27
N THR A 104 -21.23 -7.70 -27.58
CA THR A 104 -20.01 -8.01 -28.35
C THR A 104 -19.52 -6.77 -29.10
N VAL A 105 -18.72 -5.93 -28.44
CA VAL A 105 -17.85 -5.01 -29.20
C VAL A 105 -16.74 -5.85 -29.82
N GLN A 106 -16.97 -6.32 -31.04
CA GLN A 106 -15.92 -6.80 -31.92
C GLN A 106 -15.06 -5.59 -32.29
N LEU A 107 -13.85 -5.52 -31.73
CA LEU A 107 -12.83 -4.59 -32.17
C LEU A 107 -12.30 -5.07 -33.53
N SER A 108 -13.02 -4.77 -34.60
CA SER A 108 -12.56 -4.96 -35.97
C SER A 108 -11.46 -3.93 -36.25
N THR A 109 -10.21 -4.30 -36.02
CA THR A 109 -9.08 -3.60 -36.63
C THR A 109 -8.99 -4.06 -38.08
N SER A 110 -9.42 -3.21 -39.01
CA SER A 110 -9.14 -3.37 -40.44
C SER A 110 -9.06 -2.00 -41.09
N ASP A 111 -7.85 -1.46 -41.18
CA ASP A 111 -7.48 -0.57 -42.28
C ASP A 111 -5.95 -0.51 -42.40
N THR A 112 -5.40 -1.24 -43.37
CA THR A 112 -4.17 -0.83 -44.06
C THR A 112 -4.16 -1.47 -45.45
N ARG A 113 -4.42 -0.61 -46.43
CA ARG A 113 -3.98 -0.60 -47.84
C ARG A 113 -4.99 -0.98 -48.92
#